data_AF-A0A5E4PKH3-F1
#
_entry.id   AF-A0A5E4PKH3-F1
#
_cell.length_a   1.000
_cell.length_b   1.000
_cell.length_c   1.000
_cell.angle_alpha   90.00
_cell.angle_beta   90.00
_cell.angle_gamma   90.00
#
_symmetry.space_group_name_H-M   'P 1'
#
loop_
_entity.id
_entity.type
_entity.pdbx_description
1 polymer ?
#
loop_
_entity_poly.entity_id
_entity_poly.type
_entity_poly.pdbx_seq_one_letter_code
_entity_poly.pdbx_strand_id
1 'polypeptide(L)'
;MRNIFTEHPHSIGESYFQHMKFATLFGIKMITGGLACIIHAVLPFLFQKTGSKMLLGMTRHFVERMPSIDGNVTDLFHIIERKKAGTPVSLSKENKAQLIKS
;
A
#
# COMPACT_ATOMS: atom_id res chain seq x y z
N MET A 1 9.38 -26.60 16.92
CA MET A 1 8.32 -25.60 17.20
C MET A 1 8.50 -24.41 16.28
N ARG A 2 7.43 -23.83 15.76
CA ARG A 2 7.45 -22.69 14.83
C ARG A 2 7.44 -21.39 15.65
N ASN A 3 8.44 -20.52 15.51
CA ASN A 3 8.48 -19.24 16.22
C ASN A 3 7.89 -18.14 15.33
N ILE A 4 6.65 -17.75 15.64
CA ILE A 4 5.88 -16.76 14.88
C ILE A 4 6.52 -15.36 14.86
N PHE A 5 7.34 -15.01 15.86
CA PHE A 5 7.99 -13.70 15.92
C PHE A 5 9.18 -13.61 14.97
N THR A 6 9.93 -14.71 14.81
CA THR A 6 11.15 -14.71 14.00
C THR A 6 10.96 -15.30 12.61
N GLU A 7 9.98 -16.18 12.42
CA GLU A 7 9.74 -16.83 11.12
C GLU A 7 9.45 -15.80 10.02
N HIS A 8 8.53 -14.86 10.26
CA HIS A 8 8.19 -13.87 9.26
C HIS A 8 9.38 -12.93 8.93
N PRO A 9 10.05 -12.28 9.90
CA PRO A 9 11.25 -11.50 9.61
C PRO A 9 12.34 -12.30 8.87
N HIS A 10 12.61 -13.54 9.29
CA HIS A 10 13.62 -14.37 8.63
C HIS A 10 13.24 -14.73 7.19
N SER A 11 11.95 -14.91 6.89
CA SER A 11 11.48 -15.20 5.52
C SER A 11 11.80 -14.09 4.52
N ILE A 12 12.05 -12.87 5.01
CA ILE A 12 12.42 -11.70 4.21
C ILE A 12 13.86 -11.22 4.50
N GLY A 13 14.68 -12.06 5.15
CA GLY A 13 16.09 -11.79 5.41
C GLY A 13 16.38 -10.81 6.55
N GLU A 14 15.46 -10.63 7.50
CA GLU A 14 15.59 -9.65 8.58
C GLU A 14 15.59 -10.26 9.97
N SER A 15 16.33 -9.63 10.89
CA SER A 15 16.15 -9.88 12.32
C SER A 15 14.82 -9.32 12.83
N TYR A 16 14.32 -9.90 13.93
CA TYR A 16 13.10 -9.43 14.59
C TYR A 16 13.10 -7.92 14.87
N PHE A 17 14.20 -7.39 15.41
CA PHE A 17 14.29 -5.97 15.75
C PHE A 17 14.34 -5.04 14.53
N GLN A 18 14.99 -5.46 13.43
CA GLN A 18 14.96 -4.70 12.17
C GLN A 18 13.54 -4.61 11.62
N HIS A 19 12.85 -5.75 11.58
CA HIS A 19 11.49 -5.84 11.09
C HIS A 19 10.52 -5.04 11.97
N MET A 20 10.60 -5.22 13.29
CA MET A 20 9.77 -4.50 14.26
C MET A 20 9.96 -2.98 14.16
N LYS A 21 11.21 -2.51 14.04
CA LYS A 21 11.51 -1.08 13.88
C LYS A 21 10.91 -0.53 12.59
N PHE A 22 11.11 -1.24 11.48
CA PHE A 22 10.53 -0.85 10.20
C PHE A 22 9.00 -0.80 10.28
N ALA A 23 8.35 -1.89 10.74
CA ALA A 23 6.90 -2.00 10.84
C ALA A 23 6.30 -0.90 11.73
N THR A 24 6.91 -0.62 12.88
CA THR A 24 6.46 0.44 13.80
C THR A 24 6.54 1.82 13.15
N LEU A 25 7.69 2.17 12.55
CA LEU A 25 7.86 3.46 11.88
C LEU A 25 6.95 3.60 10.65
N PHE A 26 6.75 2.51 9.92
CA PHE A 26 5.83 2.46 8.79
C PHE A 26 4.40 2.71 9.25
N GLY A 27 3.94 2.02 10.31
CA GLY A 27 2.61 2.20 10.89
C GLY A 27 2.35 3.64 11.36
N ILE A 28 3.31 4.26 12.05
CA ILE A 28 3.21 5.68 12.46
C ILE A 28 3.01 6.59 11.24
N LYS A 29 3.79 6.39 10.17
CA LYS A 29 3.64 7.17 8.92
C LYS A 29 2.27 6.93 8.27
N MET A 30 1.74 5.71 8.31
CA MET A 30 0.39 5.41 7.78
C MET A 30 -0.67 6.21 8.53
N ILE A 31 -0.60 6.21 9.87
CA ILE A 31 -1.55 6.96 10.72
C ILE A 31 -1.46 8.46 10.42
N THR A 32 -0.25 9.02 10.35
CA THR A 32 -0.06 10.44 10.02
C THR A 32 -0.59 10.78 8.63
N GLY A 33 -0.33 9.95 7.62
CA GLY A 33 -0.87 10.14 6.27
C GLY A 33 -2.40 10.05 6.22
N GLY A 34 -2.98 9.10 6.96
CA GLY A 34 -4.42 8.95 7.11
C GLY A 34 -5.07 10.17 7.77
N LEU A 35 -4.49 10.66 8.87
CA LEU A 35 -4.94 11.89 9.53
C LEU A 35 -4.87 13.10 8.59
N ALA A 36 -3.79 13.23 7.81
CA ALA A 36 -3.67 14.30 6.83
C ALA A 36 -4.79 14.25 5.77
N CYS A 37 -5.16 13.05 5.28
CA CYS A 37 -6.29 12.87 4.37
C CYS A 37 -7.64 13.20 5.01
N ILE A 38 -7.87 12.80 6.27
CA ILE A 38 -9.11 13.09 7.00
C ILE A 38 -9.25 14.59 7.23
N ILE A 39 -8.19 15.27 7.68
CA ILE A 39 -8.20 16.72 7.85
C ILE A 39 -8.41 17.42 6.50
N HIS A 40 -7.76 16.96 5.43
CA HIS A 40 -7.97 17.48 4.08
C HIS A 40 -9.43 17.32 3.61
N ALA A 41 -10.10 16.23 3.95
CA ALA A 41 -11.50 16.03 3.60
C ALA A 41 -12.44 17.07 4.25
N VAL A 42 -12.10 17.56 5.44
CA VAL A 42 -12.84 18.65 6.14
C VAL A 42 -12.36 20.03 5.67
N LEU A 43 -11.05 20.18 5.45
CA LEU A 43 -10.37 21.42 5.08
C LEU A 43 -9.61 21.22 3.77
N PRO A 44 -10.28 21.35 2.60
CA PRO A 44 -9.71 20.95 1.30
C PRO A 44 -8.50 21.77 0.85
N PHE A 45 -8.25 22.92 1.47
CA PHE A 45 -7.08 23.75 1.21
C PHE A 45 -5.83 23.28 1.98
N LEU A 46 -5.98 22.49 3.05
CA LEU A 46 -4.89 21.99 3.88
C LEU A 46 -4.41 20.62 3.37
N PHE A 47 -3.09 20.33 3.46
CA PHE A 47 -2.51 19.02 3.13
C PHE A 47 -2.77 18.45 1.72
N GLN A 48 -3.06 19.30 0.73
CA GLN A 48 -3.48 18.93 -0.65
C GLN A 48 -2.64 17.84 -1.33
N LYS A 49 -1.34 17.76 -1.05
CA LYS A 49 -0.41 16.77 -1.62
C LYS A 49 0.23 15.86 -0.59
N THR A 50 -0.06 16.05 0.70
CA THR A 50 0.61 15.33 1.79
C THR A 50 0.24 13.84 1.74
N GLY A 51 -1.06 13.54 1.63
CA GLY A 51 -1.55 12.16 1.60
C GLY A 51 -0.92 11.35 0.46
N SER A 52 -0.95 11.87 -0.77
CA SER A 52 -0.38 11.17 -1.93
C SER A 52 1.14 11.05 -1.88
N LYS A 53 1.87 12.09 -1.44
CA LYS A 53 3.32 12.02 -1.27
C LYS A 53 3.72 10.95 -0.25
N MET A 54 3.02 10.89 0.88
CA MET A 54 3.27 9.89 1.91
C MET A 54 2.95 8.49 1.41
N LEU A 55 1.77 8.28 0.82
CA LEU A 55 1.37 6.99 0.27
C LEU A 55 2.38 6.47 -0.74
N LEU A 56 2.75 7.26 -1.75
CA LEU A 56 3.67 6.82 -2.80
C LEU A 56 5.07 6.55 -2.27
N GLY A 57 5.58 7.40 -1.36
CA GLY A 57 6.89 7.18 -0.73
C GLY A 57 6.92 5.93 0.14
N MET A 58 5.84 5.66 0.86
CA MET A 58 5.70 4.46 1.69
C MET A 58 5.57 3.20 0.84
N THR A 59 4.72 3.22 -0.19
CA THR A 59 4.57 2.09 -1.13
C THR A 59 5.90 1.73 -1.77
N ARG A 60 6.72 2.73 -2.15
CA ARG A 60 8.08 2.49 -2.65
C ARG A 60 8.91 1.68 -1.67
N HIS A 61 9.05 2.14 -0.43
CA HIS A 61 9.84 1.44 0.59
C HIS A 61 9.30 0.05 0.92
N PHE A 62 7.98 -0.13 0.87
CA PHE A 62 7.34 -1.41 1.11
C PHE A 62 7.68 -2.41 0.01
N VAL A 63 7.52 -2.01 -1.26
CA VAL A 63 7.83 -2.86 -2.44
C VAL A 63 9.33 -3.19 -2.51
N GLU A 64 10.21 -2.24 -2.22
CA GLU A 64 11.67 -2.47 -2.16
C GLU A 64 12.08 -3.56 -1.15
N ARG A 65 11.22 -3.86 -0.15
CA ARG A 65 11.47 -4.85 0.91
C ARG A 65 10.71 -6.15 0.71
N MET A 66 9.88 -6.26 -0.32
CA MET A 66 9.16 -7.49 -0.60
C MET A 66 10.14 -8.58 -1.08
N PRO A 67 10.02 -9.82 -0.58
CA PRO A 67 10.85 -10.93 -1.06
C PRO A 67 10.45 -11.38 -2.47
N SER A 68 9.20 -11.13 -2.86
CA SER A 68 8.63 -11.44 -4.17
C SER A 68 7.49 -10.50 -4.47
N ILE A 69 7.19 -10.27 -5.75
CA ILE A 69 6.10 -9.39 -6.17
C ILE A 69 4.76 -10.03 -5.81
N ASP A 70 4.00 -9.37 -4.95
CA ASP A 70 2.64 -9.76 -4.59
C ASP A 70 1.65 -9.51 -5.75
N GLY A 71 0.57 -10.30 -5.80
CA GLY A 71 -0.48 -10.16 -6.81
C GLY A 71 -1.06 -8.74 -6.88
N ASN A 72 -1.24 -8.07 -5.73
CA ASN A 72 -1.77 -6.70 -5.69
C ASN A 72 -0.83 -5.68 -6.36
N VAL A 73 0.49 -5.90 -6.31
CA VAL A 73 1.47 -5.04 -6.98
C VAL A 73 1.45 -5.28 -8.48
N THR A 74 1.31 -6.53 -8.91
CA THR A 74 1.11 -6.90 -10.32
C THR A 74 -0.15 -6.25 -10.88
N ASP A 75 -1.26 -6.28 -10.14
CA ASP A 75 -2.51 -5.63 -10.53
C ASP A 75 -2.35 -4.10 -10.65
N LEU A 76 -1.65 -3.49 -9.69
CA LEU A 76 -1.34 -2.06 -9.73
C LEU A 76 -0.48 -1.71 -10.95
N PHE A 77 0.53 -2.51 -11.28
CA PHE A 77 1.34 -2.34 -12.48
C PHE A 77 0.48 -2.40 -13.75
N HIS A 78 -0.41 -3.38 -13.87
CA HIS A 78 -1.32 -3.47 -15.01
C HIS A 78 -2.26 -2.28 -15.11
N ILE A 79 -2.77 -1.76 -13.99
CA ILE A 79 -3.58 -0.52 -13.97
C ILE A 79 -2.77 0.67 -14.49
N ILE A 80 -1.52 0.81 -14.04
CA ILE A 80 -0.63 1.90 -14.46
C ILE A 80 -0.30 1.81 -15.95
N GLU A 81 0.07 0.63 -16.46
CA GLU A 81 0.38 0.44 -17.88
C GLU A 81 -0.84 0.73 -18.77
N ARG A 82 -2.04 0.26 -18.39
CA ARG A 82 -3.28 0.61 -19.11
C ARG A 82 -3.54 2.12 -19.13
N LYS A 83 -3.37 2.79 -17.99
CA LYS A 83 -3.58 4.24 -17.88
C LYS A 83 -2.55 5.02 -18.71
N LYS A 84 -1.30 4.57 -18.74
CA LYS A 84 -0.23 5.13 -19.57
C LYS A 84 -0.50 4.94 -21.07
N ALA A 85 -1.06 3.80 -21.45
CA ALA A 85 -1.48 3.50 -22.82
C ALA A 85 -2.78 4.18 -23.26
N GLY A 86 -3.42 4.98 -22.39
CA GLY A 86 -4.70 5.66 -22.68
C GLY A 86 -5.89 4.70 -22.84
N THR A 87 -5.77 3.45 -22.40
CA THR A 87 -6.83 2.45 -22.55
C THR A 87 -7.88 2.63 -21.43
N PRO A 88 -9.16 2.85 -21.76
CA PRO A 88 -10.21 3.02 -20.74
C PRO A 88 -10.39 1.73 -19.93
N VAL A 89 -10.66 1.91 -18.63
CA VAL A 89 -10.95 0.81 -17.69
C VAL A 89 -12.27 0.16 -18.09
N SER A 90 -12.21 -0.94 -18.85
CA SER A 90 -13.30 -1.92 -18.81
C SER A 90 -13.19 -2.66 -17.48
N LEU A 91 -14.17 -2.45 -16.60
CA LEU A 91 -14.30 -3.24 -15.38
C LEU A 91 -14.21 -4.72 -15.77
N SER A 92 -13.22 -5.44 -15.22
CA SER A 92 -13.22 -6.91 -15.23
C SER A 92 -14.59 -7.35 -14.72
N LYS A 93 -15.22 -8.30 -15.43
CA LYS A 93 -16.59 -8.76 -15.19
C LYS A 93 -16.81 -9.24 -13.74
N GLU A 94 -15.74 -9.54 -13.01
CA GLU A 94 -15.76 -10.00 -11.61
C GLU A 94 -16.24 -8.91 -10.62
N ASN A 95 -15.94 -7.62 -10.84
CA ASN A 95 -16.34 -6.56 -9.89
C ASN A 95 -17.80 -6.11 -10.03
N LYS A 96 -18.48 -6.39 -11.15
CA LYS A 96 -19.91 -6.09 -11.31
C LYS A 96 -20.80 -6.97 -10.42
N ALA A 97 -20.34 -8.18 -10.08
CA ALA A 97 -21.13 -9.11 -9.27
C ALA A 97 -21.23 -8.71 -7.79
N GLN A 98 -20.27 -7.94 -7.28
CA GLN A 98 -20.26 -7.49 -5.88
C GLN A 98 -21.06 -6.20 -5.66
N LEU A 99 -21.15 -5.32 -6.65
CA LEU A 99 -21.87 -4.04 -6.52
C LEU A 99 -23.40 -4.14 -6.68
N ILE A 100 -23.92 -5.26 -7.19
CA ILE A 100 -25.36 -5.49 -7.38
C ILE A 100 -25.97 -6.28 -6.19
N LYS A 101 -25.14 -6.71 -5.23
CA LYS A 101 -25.56 -7.51 -4.06
C LYS A 101 -25.49 -6.76 -2.72
N SER A 102 -25.30 -5.44 -2.73
CA SER A 102 -25.41 -4.54 -1.57
C SER A 102 -26.53 -3.55 -1.78
#